data_AF-A0A7X8SPX3-F1
#
_entry.id   AF-A0A7X8SPX3-F1
#
_cell.length_a   1.000
_cell.length_b   1.000
_cell.length_c   1.000
_cell.angle_alpha   90.00
_cell.angle_beta   90.00
_cell.angle_gamma   90.00
#
_symmetry.space_group_name_H-M   'P 1'
#
loop_
_entity.id
_entity.type
_entity.pdbx_description
1 polymer ?
#
loop_
_entity_poly.entity_id
_entity_poly.type
_entity_poly.pdbx_seq_one_letter_code
_entity_poly.pdbx_strand_id
1 'polypeptide(L)'
;MKKVLFSFLIGLFVFTSCSDDEAEPCNAEDTATGLLEISTKIEELPEDTSCEDEKAVFQELVDFYNSNQSCIEEAVEISYPGDAAAADSVKTELEAGIKIIEAALLIPCI
;
A
#
# COMPACT_ATOMS: atom_id res chain seq x y z
N MET A 1 -0.27 18.54 8.27
CA MET A 1 -0.49 17.12 8.65
C MET A 1 -0.20 16.12 7.52
N LYS A 2 0.19 16.56 6.30
CA LYS A 2 0.50 15.68 5.15
C LYS A 2 1.86 14.93 5.22
N LYS A 3 2.80 15.36 6.06
CA LYS A 3 4.18 14.79 6.09
C LYS A 3 4.37 13.59 7.03
N VAL A 4 3.36 13.26 7.84
CA VAL A 4 3.50 12.25 8.91
C VAL A 4 3.31 10.83 8.35
N LEU A 5 2.44 10.64 7.34
CA LEU A 5 2.23 9.36 6.67
C LEU A 5 3.50 8.85 5.95
N PHE A 6 4.23 9.76 5.29
CA PHE A 6 5.44 9.42 4.53
C PHE A 6 6.61 8.96 5.42
N SER A 7 6.75 9.54 6.62
CA SER A 7 7.76 9.10 7.59
C SER A 7 7.39 7.77 8.25
N PHE A 8 6.12 7.39 8.25
CA PHE A 8 5.69 6.10 8.79
C PHE A 8 6.10 4.95 7.86
N LEU A 9 5.95 5.13 6.55
CA LEU A 9 6.33 4.12 5.55
C LEU A 9 7.84 3.87 5.48
N ILE A 10 8.67 4.90 5.64
CA ILE A 10 10.14 4.75 5.52
C ILE A 10 10.77 4.11 6.77
N GLY A 11 10.14 4.25 7.94
CA GLY A 11 10.63 3.67 9.20
C GLY A 11 10.49 2.16 9.33
N LEU A 12 9.68 1.53 8.46
CA LEU A 12 9.32 0.11 8.49
C LEU A 12 10.42 -0.83 7.95
N PHE A 13 11.44 -0.31 7.26
CA PHE A 13 12.25 -1.13 6.34
C PHE A 13 13.64 -1.57 6.83
N VAL A 14 13.98 -1.36 8.11
CA VAL A 14 15.36 -1.63 8.57
C VAL A 14 15.53 -2.99 9.26
N PHE A 15 14.47 -3.76 9.51
CA PHE A 15 14.60 -5.03 10.21
C PHE A 15 13.64 -6.08 9.63
N THR A 16 14.17 -7.03 8.85
CA THR A 16 14.43 -8.40 9.31
C THR A 16 14.62 -9.32 8.10
N SER A 17 15.87 -9.74 7.88
CA SER A 17 16.14 -11.07 7.35
C SER A 17 15.62 -12.06 8.40
N CYS A 18 14.62 -12.85 8.06
CA CYS A 18 14.22 -14.02 8.84
C CYS A 18 13.95 -15.18 7.87
N SER A 19 14.93 -16.09 7.80
CA SER A 19 14.78 -17.42 7.19
C SER A 19 13.94 -18.31 8.10
N ASP A 20 12.94 -19.00 7.55
CA ASP A 20 12.84 -20.48 7.51
C ASP A 20 11.48 -20.89 6.92
N ASP A 21 11.53 -21.80 5.95
CA ASP A 21 10.48 -22.69 5.42
C ASP A 21 9.00 -22.32 5.68
N GLU A 22 8.32 -21.66 4.73
CA GLU A 22 6.89 -21.77 4.35
C GLU A 22 6.48 -20.52 3.55
N ALA A 23 5.71 -20.72 2.46
CA ALA A 23 5.35 -19.70 1.45
C ALA A 23 6.55 -19.08 0.71
N GLU A 24 6.34 -18.57 -0.51
CA GLU A 24 7.34 -17.73 -1.15
C GLU A 24 7.59 -16.55 -0.19
N PRO A 25 8.82 -16.34 0.30
CA PRO A 25 9.06 -15.36 1.35
C PRO A 25 8.57 -14.00 0.85
N CYS A 26 7.74 -13.33 1.65
CA CYS A 26 7.27 -11.98 1.38
C CYS A 26 8.48 -11.13 1.00
N ASN A 27 8.60 -10.78 -0.29
CA ASN A 27 9.66 -9.89 -0.73
C ASN A 27 9.21 -8.47 -0.40
N ALA A 28 9.44 -8.09 0.86
CA ALA A 28 9.11 -6.78 1.38
C ALA A 28 9.79 -5.66 0.56
N GLU A 29 10.97 -5.93 -0.02
CA GLU A 29 11.67 -4.98 -0.89
C GLU A 29 10.91 -4.75 -2.20
N ASP A 30 10.46 -5.82 -2.87
CA ASP A 30 9.66 -5.71 -4.10
C ASP A 30 8.30 -5.06 -3.81
N THR A 31 7.68 -5.41 -2.69
CA THR A 31 6.37 -4.86 -2.29
C THR A 31 6.48 -3.37 -1.99
N ALA A 32 7.55 -2.96 -1.31
CA ALA A 32 7.82 -1.55 -1.02
C ALA A 32 8.14 -0.77 -2.30
N THR A 33 8.97 -1.34 -3.16
CA THR A 33 9.37 -0.73 -4.43
C THR A 33 8.15 -0.53 -5.32
N GLY A 34 7.30 -1.56 -5.47
CA GLY A 34 6.06 -1.45 -6.25
C GLY A 34 5.09 -0.42 -5.69
N LEU A 35 4.90 -0.38 -4.36
CA LEU A 35 4.05 0.64 -3.74
C LEU A 35 4.59 2.06 -3.93
N LEU A 36 5.92 2.24 -3.83
CA LEU A 36 6.58 3.52 -4.06
C LEU A 36 6.46 3.96 -5.52
N GLU A 37 6.64 3.05 -6.47
CA GLU A 37 6.48 3.33 -7.90
C GLU A 37 5.07 3.80 -8.22
N ILE A 38 4.04 3.09 -7.73
CA ILE A 38 2.64 3.48 -7.95
C ILE A 38 2.32 4.80 -7.27
N SER A 39 2.78 5.00 -6.03
CA SER A 39 2.58 6.26 -5.31
C SER A 39 3.22 7.44 -6.04
N THR A 40 4.41 7.24 -6.60
CA THR A 40 5.10 8.25 -7.42
C THR A 40 4.30 8.58 -8.67
N LYS A 41 3.74 7.57 -9.36
CA LYS A 41 2.84 7.81 -10.52
C LYS A 41 1.65 8.67 -10.12
N ILE A 42 1.00 8.39 -8.98
CA ILE A 42 -0.13 9.17 -8.48
C ILE A 42 0.27 10.62 -8.18
N GLU A 43 1.42 10.83 -7.54
CA GLU A 43 1.92 12.18 -7.20
C GLU A 43 2.35 12.99 -8.43
N GLU A 44 2.85 12.32 -9.45
CA GLU A 44 3.32 12.93 -10.70
C GLU A 44 2.23 13.08 -11.77
N LEU A 45 0.98 12.67 -11.47
CA LEU A 45 -0.15 12.87 -12.38
C LEU A 45 -0.30 14.36 -12.72
N PRO A 46 -0.25 14.73 -14.02
CA PRO A 46 -0.53 16.09 -14.45
C PRO A 46 -1.93 16.55 -14.04
N GLU A 47 -2.12 17.85 -13.75
CA GLU A 47 -3.44 18.40 -13.42
C GLU A 47 -4.44 18.31 -14.58
N ASP A 48 -3.97 18.15 -15.82
CA ASP A 48 -4.76 17.98 -17.03
C ASP A 48 -4.91 16.51 -17.45
N THR A 49 -4.52 15.56 -16.59
CA THR A 49 -4.76 14.12 -16.78
C THR A 49 -6.24 13.86 -16.99
N SER A 50 -6.58 13.01 -17.96
CA SER A 50 -7.98 12.63 -18.15
C SER A 50 -8.47 11.80 -16.96
N CYS A 51 -9.76 11.91 -16.62
CA CYS A 51 -10.34 11.09 -15.54
C CYS A 51 -10.09 9.58 -15.75
N GLU A 52 -10.10 9.10 -17.00
CA GLU A 52 -9.84 7.68 -17.30
C GLU A 52 -8.39 7.29 -17.01
N ASP A 53 -7.43 8.16 -17.33
CA ASP A 53 -6.01 7.92 -17.04
C ASP A 53 -5.71 8.01 -15.54
N GLU A 54 -6.32 8.96 -14.84
CA GLU A 54 -6.21 9.08 -13.38
C GLU A 54 -6.74 7.81 -12.70
N LYS A 55 -7.92 7.35 -13.12
CA LYS A 55 -8.48 6.09 -12.63
C LYS A 55 -7.63 4.87 -12.96
N ALA A 56 -6.99 4.82 -14.13
CA ALA A 56 -6.11 3.71 -14.48
C ALA A 56 -4.95 3.61 -13.47
N VAL A 57 -4.34 4.73 -13.08
CA VAL A 57 -3.28 4.74 -12.06
C VAL A 57 -3.81 4.33 -10.68
N PHE A 58 -5.00 4.78 -10.28
CA PHE A 58 -5.62 4.32 -9.03
C PHE A 58 -6.03 2.84 -9.06
N GLN A 59 -6.41 2.31 -10.22
CA GLN A 59 -6.66 0.88 -10.40
C GLN A 59 -5.38 0.07 -10.22
N GLU A 60 -4.22 0.56 -10.71
CA GLU A 60 -2.93 -0.10 -10.45
C GLU A 60 -2.64 -0.22 -8.95
N LEU A 61 -2.97 0.80 -8.14
CA LEU A 61 -2.81 0.74 -6.67
C LEU A 61 -3.69 -0.35 -6.05
N VAL A 62 -4.96 -0.42 -6.46
CA VAL A 62 -5.91 -1.42 -5.96
C VAL A 62 -5.46 -2.83 -6.35
N ASP A 63 -5.10 -3.03 -7.62
CA ASP A 63 -4.64 -4.32 -8.13
C ASP A 63 -3.36 -4.77 -7.43
N PHE A 64 -2.43 -3.84 -7.20
CA PHE A 64 -1.21 -4.09 -6.46
C PHE A 64 -1.49 -4.49 -5.01
N TYR A 65 -2.34 -3.73 -4.31
CA TYR A 65 -2.71 -4.06 -2.94
C TYR A 65 -3.35 -5.45 -2.86
N ASN A 66 -4.34 -5.74 -3.70
CA ASN A 66 -5.04 -7.02 -3.69
C ASN A 66 -4.12 -8.20 -4.05
N SER A 67 -3.13 -7.99 -4.92
CA SER A 67 -2.15 -9.02 -5.28
C SER A 67 -1.08 -9.26 -4.21
N ASN A 68 -0.86 -8.28 -3.31
CA ASN A 68 0.20 -8.31 -2.29
C ASN A 68 -0.34 -8.22 -0.86
N GLN A 69 -1.65 -8.38 -0.66
CA GLN A 69 -2.33 -8.12 0.61
C GLN A 69 -1.68 -8.85 1.78
N SER A 70 -1.39 -10.15 1.63
CA SER A 70 -0.77 -10.95 2.68
C SER A 70 0.62 -10.45 3.08
N CYS A 71 1.44 -10.02 2.12
CA CYS A 71 2.79 -9.50 2.39
C CYS A 71 2.73 -8.11 3.04
N ILE A 72 1.77 -7.28 2.64
CA ILE A 72 1.55 -5.98 3.29
C ILE A 72 1.06 -6.16 4.73
N GLU A 73 0.15 -7.09 4.98
CA GLU A 73 -0.33 -7.40 6.32
C GLU A 73 0.77 -7.96 7.22
N GLU A 74 1.62 -8.85 6.70
CA GLU A 74 2.78 -9.39 7.40
C GLU A 74 3.80 -8.30 7.75
N ALA A 75 4.10 -7.41 6.79
CA ALA A 75 4.99 -6.26 7.03
C ALA A 75 4.46 -5.33 8.13
N VAL A 76 3.14 -5.13 8.19
CA VAL A 76 2.50 -4.38 9.28
C VAL A 76 2.68 -5.10 10.62
N GLU A 77 2.48 -6.41 10.70
CA GLU A 77 2.69 -7.14 11.97
C GLU A 77 4.12 -7.06 12.48
N ILE A 78 5.11 -7.24 11.59
CA ILE A 78 6.53 -7.06 11.90
C ILE A 78 6.80 -5.62 12.33
N SER A 79 6.05 -4.68 11.74
CA SER A 79 6.04 -3.24 12.02
C SER A 79 5.82 -2.87 13.48
N TYR A 80 4.96 -3.65 14.14
CA TYR A 80 4.42 -3.38 15.46
C TYR A 80 4.71 -4.55 16.41
N PRO A 81 5.99 -4.84 16.73
CA PRO A 81 6.35 -6.01 17.50
C PRO A 81 5.75 -5.92 18.92
N GLY A 82 4.85 -6.86 19.23
CA GLY A 82 4.18 -6.93 20.53
C GLY A 82 3.00 -5.96 20.71
N ASP A 83 2.58 -5.25 19.66
CA ASP A 83 1.39 -4.39 19.67
C ASP A 83 0.41 -4.79 18.55
N ALA A 84 -0.26 -5.93 18.77
CA ALA A 84 -1.26 -6.46 17.83
C ALA A 84 -2.43 -5.50 17.61
N ALA A 85 -2.79 -4.68 18.61
CA ALA A 85 -3.89 -3.72 18.48
C ALA A 85 -3.53 -2.59 17.51
N ALA A 86 -2.28 -2.08 17.57
CA ALA A 86 -1.80 -1.10 16.60
C ALA A 86 -1.70 -1.70 15.20
N ALA A 87 -1.19 -2.94 15.07
CA ALA A 87 -1.13 -3.64 13.79
C ALA A 87 -2.53 -3.81 13.15
N ASP A 88 -3.51 -4.31 13.92
CA ASP A 88 -4.89 -4.50 13.45
C ASP A 88 -5.56 -3.17 13.05
N SER A 89 -5.28 -2.09 13.80
CA SER A 89 -5.79 -0.76 13.47
C SER A 89 -5.28 -0.29 12.10
N VAL A 90 -3.98 -0.46 11.84
CA VAL A 90 -3.37 -0.06 10.56
C VAL A 90 -3.88 -0.92 9.41
N LYS A 91 -3.98 -2.23 9.59
CA LYS A 91 -4.57 -3.13 8.58
C LYS A 91 -6.00 -2.71 8.23
N THR A 92 -6.80 -2.39 9.24
CA THR A 92 -8.18 -1.94 9.08
C THR A 92 -8.26 -0.61 8.34
N GLU A 93 -7.41 0.36 8.68
CA GLU A 93 -7.34 1.65 7.99
C GLU A 93 -6.91 1.51 6.53
N LEU A 94 -5.95 0.61 6.27
CA LEU A 94 -5.47 0.32 4.93
C LEU A 94 -6.55 -0.32 4.06
N GLU A 95 -7.22 -1.36 4.55
CA GLU A 95 -8.37 -1.97 3.87
C GLU A 95 -9.48 -0.94 3.60
N ALA A 96 -9.80 -0.10 4.59
CA ALA A 96 -10.83 0.92 4.44
C ALA A 96 -10.45 1.94 3.36
N GLY A 97 -9.18 2.35 3.31
CA GLY A 97 -8.66 3.25 2.28
C GLY A 97 -8.79 2.65 0.87
N ILE A 98 -8.40 1.39 0.70
CA ILE A 98 -8.52 0.68 -0.59
C ILE A 98 -9.97 0.57 -1.03
N LYS A 99 -10.89 0.20 -0.13
CA LYS A 99 -12.34 0.12 -0.43
C LYS A 99 -12.92 1.46 -0.87
N ILE A 100 -12.44 2.58 -0.32
CA ILE A 100 -12.86 3.92 -0.76
C ILE A 100 -12.39 4.19 -2.19
N ILE A 101 -11.14 3.84 -2.50
CA ILE A 101 -10.58 4.01 -3.85
C ILE A 101 -11.35 3.12 -4.84
N GLU A 102 -11.57 1.85 -4.53
CA GLU A 102 -12.40 0.94 -5.32
C GLU A 102 -13.79 1.54 -5.60
N ALA A 103 -14.45 2.09 -4.57
CA ALA A 103 -15.75 2.73 -4.75
C ALA A 103 -15.68 3.98 -5.65
N ALA A 104 -14.62 4.77 -5.54
CA ALA A 104 -14.41 5.94 -6.39
C ALA A 104 -14.17 5.55 -7.86
N LEU A 105 -13.45 4.45 -8.12
CA LEU A 105 -13.19 3.93 -9.46
C LEU A 105 -14.49 3.55 -10.21
N LEU A 106 -15.55 3.16 -9.48
CA LEU A 106 -16.86 2.82 -10.06
C LEU A 106 -17.65 4.04 -10.56
N ILE A 107 -17.32 5.26 -10.14
CA ILE A 107 -18.06 6.48 -10.51
C ILE A 107 -17.69 6.87 -11.95
N PRO A 108 -18.60 6.88 -12.94
CA PRO A 108 -18.23 7.15 -14.33
C PRO A 108 -17.57 8.53 -14.51
N CYS A 109 -16.59 8.62 -15.42
CA CYS A 109 -16.00 9.90 -15.82
C CYS A 109 -17.04 10.74 -16.56
N ILE A 110 -17.09 12.05 -16.28
CA ILE A 110 -18.07 13.02 -16.81
C ILE A 110 -17.36 14.05 -17.68
#